data_AF-A0A3P7DY03-F1
#
_entry.id   AF-A0A3P7DY03-F1
#
_cell.length_a   1.000
_cell.length_b   1.000
_cell.length_c   1.000
_cell.angle_alpha   90.00
_cell.angle_beta   90.00
_cell.angle_gamma   90.00
#
_symmetry.space_group_name_H-M   'P 1'
#
loop_
_entity.id
_entity.type
_entity.pdbx_description
1 polymer ?
#
loop_
_entity_poly.entity_id
_entity_poly.type
_entity_poly.pdbx_seq_one_letter_code
_entity_poly.pdbx_strand_id
1 'polypeptide(L)'
;MEHNLELLSCDEDKCLCEEEEDKMDLMEHIQILLDSHPKCNFVQQILQKLCNEGTMTEEIIAQLIDRSIRKQRKIRKQINSLKSSQIRKSIADDK
;
A
#
# COMPACT_ATOMS: atom_id res chain seq x y z
N MET A 1 20.24 -3.91 -56.10
CA MET A 1 21.04 -3.68 -54.88
C MET A 1 20.05 -3.63 -53.74
N GLU A 2 20.11 -4.64 -52.90
CA GLU A 2 19.57 -4.58 -51.55
C GLU A 2 20.20 -3.38 -50.84
N HIS A 3 19.41 -2.63 -50.06
CA HIS A 3 19.82 -2.24 -48.71
C HIS A 3 18.61 -1.78 -47.90
N ASN A 4 18.43 -2.50 -46.79
CA ASN A 4 17.87 -2.07 -45.52
C ASN A 4 16.34 -1.91 -45.44
N LEU A 5 15.69 -3.07 -45.35
CA LEU A 5 14.70 -3.30 -44.29
C LEU A 5 15.34 -3.07 -42.92
N GLU A 6 15.51 -1.83 -42.50
CA GLU A 6 15.51 -1.48 -41.07
C GLU A 6 14.04 -1.31 -40.65
N LEU A 7 13.29 -2.41 -40.77
CA LEU A 7 12.00 -2.65 -40.12
C LEU A 7 12.24 -3.71 -39.04
N LEU A 8 13.21 -3.48 -38.17
CA LEU A 8 13.44 -4.29 -37.00
C LEU A 8 13.88 -3.39 -35.86
N SER A 9 12.98 -3.21 -34.90
CA SER A 9 13.20 -2.97 -33.46
C SER A 9 12.41 -1.78 -32.93
N CYS A 10 11.12 -1.99 -32.65
CA CYS A 10 10.50 -1.34 -31.50
C CYS A 10 9.20 -2.00 -30.99
N ASP A 11 9.00 -3.30 -31.22
CA ASP A 11 7.77 -3.99 -30.74
C ASP A 11 8.05 -5.14 -29.75
N GLU A 12 9.19 -5.13 -29.04
CA GLU A 12 9.44 -6.10 -27.94
C GLU A 12 9.90 -5.47 -26.61
N ASP A 13 10.02 -4.14 -26.51
CA ASP A 13 10.33 -3.48 -25.23
C ASP A 13 9.04 -3.11 -24.49
N LYS A 14 8.30 -4.11 -23.99
CA LYS A 14 7.65 -3.90 -22.69
C LYS A 14 8.80 -3.65 -21.73
N CYS A 15 9.09 -2.39 -21.41
CA CYS A 15 10.15 -2.03 -20.48
C CYS A 15 9.93 -2.87 -19.22
N LEU A 16 10.91 -3.68 -18.81
CA LEU A 16 10.87 -4.38 -17.51
C LEU A 16 10.57 -3.40 -16.35
N CYS A 17 10.89 -2.13 -16.58
CA CYS A 17 10.59 -0.96 -15.77
C CYS A 17 9.08 -0.78 -15.50
N GLU A 18 8.24 -0.91 -16.52
CA GLU A 18 6.78 -0.72 -16.40
C GLU A 18 6.16 -1.82 -15.52
N GLU A 19 6.64 -3.06 -15.65
CA GLU A 19 6.13 -4.17 -14.81
C GLU A 19 6.48 -4.01 -13.32
N GLU A 20 7.63 -3.40 -13.01
CA GLU A 20 8.02 -3.10 -11.63
C GLU A 20 7.24 -1.89 -11.06
N GLU A 21 7.06 -0.85 -11.86
CA GLU A 21 6.30 0.35 -11.49
C GLU A 21 4.83 0.02 -11.23
N ASP A 22 4.17 -0.72 -12.12
CA ASP A 22 2.78 -1.17 -11.96
C ASP A 22 2.57 -1.99 -10.68
N LYS A 23 3.54 -2.83 -10.32
CA LYS A 23 3.51 -3.61 -9.08
C LYS A 23 3.66 -2.72 -7.85
N MET A 24 4.53 -1.72 -7.89
CA MET A 24 4.70 -0.77 -6.78
C MET A 24 3.44 0.05 -6.57
N ASP A 25 2.83 0.55 -7.65
CA ASP A 25 1.58 1.32 -7.61
C ASP A 25 0.43 0.49 -7.05
N LEU A 26 0.31 -0.77 -7.48
CA LEU A 26 -0.67 -1.70 -6.90
C LEU A 26 -0.44 -1.87 -5.39
N MET A 27 0.80 -2.11 -4.95
CA MET A 27 1.11 -2.27 -3.53
C MET A 27 0.79 -1.00 -2.72
N GLU A 28 1.06 0.17 -3.26
CA GLU A 28 0.71 1.45 -2.63
C GLU A 28 -0.80 1.62 -2.51
N HIS A 29 -1.56 1.35 -3.57
CA HIS A 29 -3.03 1.41 -3.55
C HIS A 29 -3.63 0.43 -2.53
N ILE A 30 -3.12 -0.80 -2.47
CA ILE A 30 -3.56 -1.78 -1.46
C ILE A 30 -3.20 -1.32 -0.05
N GLN A 31 -2.03 -0.70 0.15
CA GLN A 31 -1.64 -0.15 1.46
C GLN A 31 -2.61 0.96 1.90
N ILE A 32 -3.02 1.86 1.00
CA ILE A 32 -3.98 2.93 1.29
C ILE A 32 -5.33 2.34 1.72
N LEU A 33 -5.80 1.30 1.01
CA LEU A 33 -7.05 0.60 1.35
C LEU A 33 -6.97 -0.07 2.73
N LEU A 34 -5.87 -0.76 3.03
CA LEU A 34 -5.66 -1.41 4.33
C LEU A 34 -5.53 -0.42 5.48
N ASP A 35 -4.91 0.73 5.26
CA ASP A 35 -4.78 1.78 6.26
C ASP A 35 -6.13 2.42 6.59
N SER A 36 -6.95 2.66 5.56
CA SER A 36 -8.27 3.28 5.67
C SER A 36 -9.34 2.31 6.21
N HIS A 37 -9.25 1.04 5.83
CA HIS A 37 -10.31 0.05 6.03
C HIS A 37 -9.77 -1.33 6.47
N PRO A 38 -9.03 -1.43 7.59
CA PRO A 38 -8.29 -2.65 7.99
C PRO A 38 -9.14 -3.90 8.25
N LYS A 39 -10.42 -3.73 8.55
CA LYS A 39 -11.34 -4.82 8.89
C LYS A 39 -12.45 -4.98 7.86
N CYS A 40 -12.30 -4.34 6.70
CA CYS A 40 -13.31 -4.37 5.67
C CYS A 40 -13.26 -5.70 4.92
N ASN A 41 -14.37 -6.44 4.94
CA ASN A 41 -14.52 -7.70 4.22
C ASN A 41 -14.24 -7.54 2.72
N PHE A 42 -14.61 -6.40 2.14
CA PHE A 42 -14.32 -6.12 0.72
C PHE A 42 -12.81 -6.05 0.45
N VAL A 43 -12.02 -5.44 1.34
CA VAL A 43 -10.55 -5.42 1.21
C VAL A 43 -9.97 -6.83 1.32
N GLN A 44 -10.50 -7.65 2.24
CA GLN A 44 -10.09 -9.06 2.36
C GLN A 44 -10.39 -9.86 1.09
N GLN A 45 -11.55 -9.63 0.46
CA GLN A 45 -11.91 -10.27 -0.82
C GLN A 45 -10.99 -9.84 -1.97
N ILE A 46 -10.63 -8.55 -2.04
CA ILE A 46 -9.65 -8.06 -3.03
C ILE A 46 -8.30 -8.77 -2.84
N LEU A 47 -7.79 -8.82 -1.61
CA LEU A 47 -6.52 -9.47 -1.31
C LEU A 47 -6.54 -10.96 -1.66
N GLN A 48 -7.63 -11.66 -1.30
CA GLN A 48 -7.79 -13.07 -1.65
C GLN A 48 -7.82 -13.29 -3.16
N LYS A 49 -8.52 -12.42 -3.90
CA LYS A 49 -8.57 -12.48 -5.37
C LYS A 49 -7.18 -12.27 -5.99
N LEU A 50 -6.45 -11.24 -5.57
CA LEU A 50 -5.09 -10.95 -6.05
C LEU A 50 -4.11 -12.07 -5.72
N CYS A 51 -4.29 -12.74 -4.57
CA CYS A 51 -3.51 -13.91 -4.21
C CYS A 51 -3.81 -15.11 -5.11
N ASN A 52 -5.10 -15.38 -5.37
CA ASN A 52 -5.54 -16.49 -6.20
C ASN A 52 -5.12 -16.31 -7.67
N GLU A 53 -5.06 -15.06 -8.15
CA GLU A 53 -4.63 -14.70 -9.51
C GLU A 53 -3.09 -14.69 -9.67
N GLY A 54 -2.34 -14.85 -8.57
CA GLY A 54 -0.88 -14.83 -8.59
C GLY A 54 -0.27 -13.44 -8.74
N THR A 55 -1.09 -12.39 -8.73
CA THR A 55 -0.62 -10.99 -8.76
C THR A 55 0.14 -10.63 -7.48
N MET A 56 -0.26 -11.22 -6.34
CA MET A 56 0.40 -11.05 -5.04
C MET A 56 0.58 -12.39 -4.35
N THR A 57 1.59 -12.48 -3.48
CA THR A 57 1.79 -13.65 -2.62
C THR A 57 1.19 -13.41 -1.24
N GLU A 58 0.88 -14.50 -0.52
CA GLU A 58 0.45 -14.43 0.88
C GLU A 58 1.48 -13.67 1.76
N GLU A 59 2.77 -13.82 1.45
CA GLU A 59 3.84 -13.12 2.17
C GLU A 59 3.74 -11.60 2.00
N ILE A 60 3.55 -11.10 0.77
CA ILE A 60 3.39 -9.67 0.50
C ILE A 60 2.13 -9.15 1.22
N ILE A 61 1.03 -9.90 1.15
CA ILE A 61 -0.21 -9.54 1.83
C ILE A 61 0.00 -9.43 3.35
N ALA A 62 0.67 -10.40 3.96
CA ALA A 62 0.99 -10.39 5.39
C ALA A 62 1.84 -9.16 5.76
N GLN A 63 2.85 -8.83 4.96
CA GLN A 63 3.70 -7.65 5.18
C GLN A 63 2.90 -6.34 5.13
N LEU A 64 1.97 -6.19 4.18
CA LEU A 64 1.10 -5.01 4.07
C LEU A 64 0.13 -4.89 5.25
N ILE A 65 -0.44 -6.01 5.71
CA ILE A 65 -1.29 -6.06 6.91
C ILE A 65 -0.49 -5.64 8.14
N ASP A 66 0.69 -6.19 8.34
CA ASP A 66 1.56 -5.86 9.47
C ASP A 66 2.01 -4.39 9.43
N ARG A 67 2.27 -3.85 8.25
CA ARG A 67 2.56 -2.43 8.06
C ARG A 67 1.38 -1.56 8.48
N SER A 68 0.15 -1.89 8.05
CA SER A 68 -1.07 -1.17 8.45
C SER A 68 -1.30 -1.22 9.96
N ILE A 69 -1.18 -2.40 10.58
CA ILE A 69 -1.32 -2.57 12.04
C ILE A 69 -0.31 -1.71 12.80
N ARG A 70 0.96 -1.70 12.38
CA ARG A 70 2.00 -0.87 13.00
C ARG A 70 1.69 0.62 12.87
N LYS A 71 1.24 1.07 11.69
CA LYS A 71 0.82 2.46 11.46
C LYS A 71 -0.32 2.86 12.38
N GLN A 72 -1.37 2.04 12.48
CA GLN A 72 -2.52 2.28 13.34
C GLN A 72 -2.14 2.33 14.81
N ARG A 73 -1.24 1.46 15.28
CA ARG A 73 -0.70 1.52 16.64
C ARG A 73 0.04 2.83 16.90
N LYS A 74 0.82 3.34 15.94
CA LYS A 74 1.52 4.62 16.05
C LYS A 74 0.53 5.79 16.15
N ILE A 75 -0.48 5.81 15.28
CA ILE A 75 -1.54 6.83 15.30
C ILE A 75 -2.27 6.80 16.65
N ARG A 76 -2.63 5.62 17.16
CA ARG A 76 -3.28 5.49 18.47
C ARG A 76 -2.42 6.02 19.61
N LYS A 77 -1.11 5.77 19.60
CA LYS A 77 -0.17 6.34 20.58
C LYS A 77 -0.14 7.87 20.50
N GLN A 78 -0.13 8.44 19.29
CA GLN A 78 -0.16 9.89 19.09
C GLN A 78 -1.47 10.51 19.60
N ILE A 79 -2.62 9.90 19.30
CA ILE A 79 -3.93 10.33 19.81
C ILE A 79 -3.96 10.31 21.34
N ASN A 80 -3.48 9.23 21.97
CA ASN A 80 -3.46 9.12 23.42
C ASN A 80 -2.54 10.16 24.06
N SER A 81 -1.38 10.42 23.45
CA SER A 81 -0.47 11.48 23.89
C SER A 81 -1.15 12.85 23.86
N LEU A 82 -1.81 13.19 22.75
CA LEU A 82 -2.56 14.44 22.60
C LEU A 82 -3.69 14.57 23.61
N LYS A 83 -4.51 13.52 23.79
CA LYS A 83 -5.57 13.49 24.81
C LYS A 83 -5.01 13.74 26.20
N SER A 84 -3.89 13.08 26.57
CA SER A 84 -3.26 13.29 27.88
C SER A 84 -2.74 14.72 28.07
N SER A 85 -2.26 15.36 27.00
CA SER A 85 -1.79 16.75 27.02
C SER A 85 -2.94 17.76 27.08
N GLN A 86 -4.05 17.49 26.38
CA GLN A 86 -5.27 18.31 26.45
C GLN A 86 -5.90 18.24 27.84
N ILE A 87 -5.99 17.05 28.45
CA ILE A 87 -6.44 16.89 29.84
C ILE A 87 -5.56 17.71 30.79
N ARG A 88 -4.23 17.64 30.62
CA ARG A 88 -3.29 18.43 31.43
C ARG A 88 -3.47 19.95 31.25
N LYS A 89 -3.75 20.43 30.04
CA LYS A 89 -4.05 21.85 29.78
C LYS A 89 -5.37 22.29 30.40
N SER A 90 -6.45 21.52 30.21
CA SER A 90 -7.76 21.83 30.80
C SER A 90 -7.69 21.95 32.33
N ILE A 91 -6.94 21.07 33.00
CA ILE A 91 -6.74 21.13 34.46
C ILE A 91 -5.92 22.36 34.89
N ALA A 92 -5.03 22.85 34.01
CA ALA A 92 -4.23 24.04 34.29
C ALA A 92 -5.02 25.34 34.07
N ASP A 93 -5.94 25.37 33.09
CA ASP A 93 -6.79 26.53 32.80
C ASP A 93 -7.93 26.69 33.82
N ASP A 94 -8.34 25.61 34.50
CA ASP A 94 -9.36 25.62 35.57
C ASP A 94 -8.84 26.14 36.94
N LYS A 95 -7.55 26.48 37.06
CA LYS A 95 -6.91 26.98 38.29
C LYS A 95 -6.50 28.44 38.18
#